data_AF-A0A392U4C4-F1
#
_entry.id   AF-A0A392U4C4-F1
#
_cell.length_a   1.000
_cell.length_b   1.000
_cell.length_c   1.000
_cell.angle_alpha   90.00
_cell.angle_beta   90.00
_cell.angle_gamma   90.00
#
_symmetry.space_group_name_H-M   'P 1'
#
loop_
_entity.id
_entity.type
_entity.pdbx_description
1 polymer ?
#
loop_
_entity_poly.entity_id
_entity_poly.type
_entity_poly.pdbx_seq_one_letter_code
_entity_poly.pdbx_strand_id
1 'polypeptide(L)' 'TQGGLNVEAYAKKFESLSRFFRFFRDGIDETYMCRHFQGGLRYELQDAVVPLGIRQFQVLVEKCQEIEDMRNKR' A
#
# COMPACT_ATOMS: atom_id res chain seq x y z
N THR A 1 -6.76 2.11 7.46
CA THR A 1 -7.43 1.35 6.39
C THR A 1 -7.71 2.28 5.22
N GLN A 2 -7.80 1.74 4.00
CA GLN A 2 -7.99 2.45 2.74
C GLN A 2 -9.31 3.22 2.73
N GLY A 3 -10.36 2.67 3.36
CA GLY A 3 -11.60 3.37 3.74
C GLY A 3 -12.11 4.32 2.66
N GLY A 4 -12.83 3.81 1.65
CA GLY A 4 -13.42 4.64 0.59
C GLY A 4 -12.45 5.39 -0.33
N LEU A 5 -11.19 5.62 0.08
CA LEU A 5 -10.15 6.27 -0.72
C LEU A 5 -9.70 5.36 -1.86
N ASN A 6 -9.23 5.98 -2.93
CA ASN A 6 -8.43 5.31 -3.95
C ASN A 6 -7.05 4.94 -3.39
N VAL A 7 -6.35 4.04 -4.06
CA VAL A 7 -5.02 3.55 -3.66
C VAL A 7 -4.03 4.71 -3.56
N GLU A 8 -4.07 5.66 -4.49
CA GLU A 8 -3.16 6.80 -4.51
C GLU A 8 -3.30 7.70 -3.27
N ALA A 9 -4.52 8.09 -2.93
CA ALA A 9 -4.80 8.91 -1.75
C ALA A 9 -4.49 8.14 -0.47
N TYR A 10 -4.73 6.82 -0.45
CA TYR A 10 -4.36 5.98 0.66
C TYR A 10 -2.82 5.89 0.84
N ALA A 11 -2.07 5.71 -0.24
CA ALA A 11 -0.61 5.70 -0.24
C ALA A 11 -0.02 7.03 0.26
N LYS A 12 -0.51 8.16 -0.26
CA LYS A 12 -0.11 9.50 0.20
C LYS A 12 -0.38 9.72 1.69
N LYS A 13 -1.54 9.27 2.18
CA LYS A 13 -1.88 9.32 3.61
C LYS A 13 -0.95 8.43 4.44
N PHE A 14 -0.66 7.23 3.95
CA PHE A 14 0.24 6.28 4.61
C PHE A 14 1.67 6.83 4.71
N GLU A 15 2.22 7.38 3.62
CA GLU A 15 3.55 8.01 3.61
C GLU A 15 3.62 9.21 4.54
N SER A 16 2.60 10.08 4.51
CA SER A 16 2.53 11.25 5.39
C SER A 16 2.59 10.83 6.86
N LEU A 17 1.81 9.81 7.26
CA LEU A 17 1.84 9.27 8.62
C LEU A 17 3.17 8.59 8.94
N SER A 18 3.74 7.86 7.99
CA SER A 18 5.01 7.14 8.14
C SER A 18 6.17 8.09 8.47
N ARG A 19 6.19 9.30 7.90
CA ARG A 19 7.21 10.32 8.20
C ARG A 19 7.24 10.76 9.68
N PHE A 20 6.15 10.62 10.42
CA PHE A 20 6.09 10.96 11.84
C PHE A 20 6.57 9.83 12.75
N PHE A 21 6.65 8.60 12.25
CA PHE A 21 7.10 7.47 13.04
C PHE A 21 8.63 7.44 13.11
N ARG A 22 9.19 7.44 14.32
CA ARG A 22 10.63 7.32 14.59
C ARG A 22 11.26 6.10 13.90
N PHE A 23 10.46 5.04 13.72
CA PHE A 23 10.81 3.81 12.99
C PHE A 23 11.32 4.04 11.57
N PHE A 24 10.93 5.13 10.90
CA PHE A 24 11.35 5.44 9.53
C PHE A 24 12.64 6.25 9.47
N ARG A 25 13.16 6.71 10.62
CA ARG A 25 14.33 7.57 10.70
C ARG A 25 15.66 6.79 10.73
N ASP A 26 15.64 5.56 11.24
CA ASP A 26 16.85 4.74 11.49
C ASP A 26 17.06 3.58 10.49
N GLY A 27 16.19 3.47 9.48
CA GLY A 27 16.22 2.41 8.48
C GLY A 27 14.82 1.87 8.22
N ILE A 28 14.25 2.21 7.07
CA ILE A 28 12.91 1.78 6.69
C ILE A 28 12.95 0.28 6.39
N ASP A 29 12.30 -0.54 7.22
CA ASP A 29 11.94 -1.90 6.83
C ASP A 29 10.78 -1.81 5.83
N GLU A 30 11.11 -1.72 4.54
CA GLU A 30 10.12 -1.69 3.47
C GLU A 30 9.21 -2.92 3.48
N THR A 31 9.69 -4.07 3.98
CA THR A 31 8.86 -5.27 4.13
C THR A 31 7.80 -5.04 5.20
N TYR A 32 8.15 -4.40 6.31
CA TYR A 32 7.19 -3.98 7.32
C TYR A 32 6.19 -2.96 6.78
N MET A 33 6.65 -1.95 6.02
CA MET A 33 5.75 -1.00 5.35
C MET A 33 4.76 -1.71 4.44
N CYS A 34 5.24 -2.60 3.58
CA CYS A 34 4.41 -3.36 2.64
C CYS A 34 3.33 -4.14 3.38
N ARG A 35 3.70 -4.88 4.44
CA ARG A 35 2.74 -5.65 5.26
C ARG A 35 1.69 -4.76 5.90
N HIS A 36 2.10 -3.61 6.45
CA HIS A 36 1.18 -2.72 7.15
C HIS A 36 0.24 -1.99 6.17
N PHE A 37 0.76 -1.60 5.00
CA PHE A 37 -0.04 -1.04 3.91
C PHE A 37 -1.02 -2.07 3.36
N GLN A 38 -0.56 -3.29 3.07
CA GLN A 38 -1.40 -4.41 2.64
C GLN A 38 -2.54 -4.62 3.62
N GLY A 39 -2.26 -4.71 4.93
CA GLY A 39 -3.27 -4.89 5.97
C GLY A 39 -4.35 -3.79 6.01
N GLY A 40 -4.07 -2.61 5.46
CA GLY A 40 -5.04 -1.53 5.37
C GLY A 40 -5.82 -1.48 4.05
N LEU A 41 -5.42 -2.19 2.99
CA LEU A 41 -6.13 -2.23 1.71
C LEU A 41 -7.50 -2.90 1.82
N ARG A 42 -8.37 -2.65 0.83
CA ARG A 42 -9.61 -3.42 0.65
C ARG A 42 -9.27 -4.89 0.36
N TYR A 43 -10.16 -5.79 0.79
CA TYR A 43 -9.98 -7.24 0.63
C TYR A 43 -9.63 -7.65 -0.81
N GLU A 44 -10.30 -7.05 -1.78
CA GLU A 44 -10.11 -7.34 -3.20
C GLU A 44 -8.70 -6.99 -3.71
N LEU A 45 -8.11 -5.91 -3.21
CA LEU A 45 -6.74 -5.53 -3.54
C LEU A 45 -5.75 -6.40 -2.76
N GLN A 46 -6.02 -6.69 -1.48
CA GLN A 46 -5.21 -7.60 -0.68
C GLN A 46 -5.06 -8.96 -1.34
N ASP A 47 -6.18 -9.59 -1.74
CA ASP A 47 -6.19 -10.91 -2.36
C ASP A 47 -5.35 -10.97 -3.64
N ALA A 48 -5.31 -9.87 -4.40
CA ALA A 48 -4.51 -9.77 -5.61
C ALA A 48 -3.01 -9.51 -5.35
N VAL A 49 -2.66 -8.72 -4.34
CA VAL A 49 -1.27 -8.25 -4.13
C VAL A 49 -0.50 -9.03 -3.06
N VAL A 50 -1.17 -9.68 -2.10
CA VAL A 50 -0.52 -10.49 -1.07
C VAL A 50 0.25 -11.68 -1.67
N PRO A 51 -0.30 -12.45 -2.64
CA PRO A 51 0.41 -13.57 -3.27
C PRO A 51 1.66 -13.15 -4.06
N LEU A 52 1.75 -11.89 -4.49
CA LEU A 52 2.88 -11.38 -5.27
C LEU A 52 4.15 -11.22 -4.42
N GLY A 53 4.04 -11.26 -3.10
CA GLY A 53 5.20 -11.22 -2.20
C GLY A 53 6.06 -9.95 -2.34
N ILE A 54 5.46 -8.84 -2.79
CA ILE A 54 6.16 -7.58 -3.04
C ILE A 54 6.69 -7.03 -1.71
N ARG A 55 8.00 -6.73 -1.69
CA ARG A 55 8.71 -6.22 -0.51
C ARG A 55 9.14 -4.76 -0.64
N GLN A 56 8.95 -4.18 -1.83
CA GLN A 56 9.25 -2.79 -2.11
C GLN A 56 7.96 -1.98 -2.10
N PHE A 57 7.92 -0.94 -1.27
CA PHE A 57 6.68 -0.21 -1.03
C PHE A 57 6.15 0.47 -2.30
N GLN A 58 7.03 1.11 -3.07
CA GLN A 58 6.63 1.78 -4.29
C GLN A 58 6.05 0.81 -5.33
N VAL A 59 6.70 -0.35 -5.53
CA VAL A 59 6.21 -1.40 -6.44
C VAL A 59 4.85 -1.92 -6.01
N LEU A 60 4.61 -2.04 -4.71
CA LEU A 60 3.32 -2.46 -4.17
C LEU A 60 2.22 -1.44 -4.47
N VAL A 61 2.51 -0.16 -4.30
CA VAL A 61 1.55 0.93 -4.58
C VAL A 61 1.20 0.98 -6.07
N GLU A 62 2.19 0.93 -6.95
CA GLU A 62 1.99 0.91 -8.41
C GLU A 62 1.13 -0.29 -8.82
N LYS A 63 1.43 -1.48 -8.29
CA LYS A 63 0.64 -2.68 -8.58
C LYS A 63 -0.82 -2.56 -8.08
N CYS A 64 -1.02 -1.98 -6.90
CA CYS A 64 -2.37 -1.74 -6.38
C CYS A 64 -3.15 -0.76 -7.25
N GLN A 65 -2.49 0.29 -7.77
CA GLN A 65 -3.11 1.26 -8.68
C GLN A 65 -3.51 0.61 -10.01
N GLU A 66 -2.64 -0.19 -10.62
CA GLU A 66 -2.96 -0.94 -11.83
C GLU A 66 -4.22 -1.80 -11.66
N ILE A 67 -4.31 -2.53 -10.53
CA ILE A 67 -5.46 -3.40 -10.24
C ILE A 67 -6.73 -2.57 -9.99
N GLU A 68 -6.63 -1.46 -9.26
CA GLU A 68 -7.77 -0.56 -9.01
C GLU A 68 -8.27 0.06 -10.32
N ASP A 69 -7.37 0.51 -11.21
CA ASP A 69 -7.71 1.06 -12.52
C ASP A 69 -8.33 0.02 -13.46
N MET A 70 -7.81 -1.21 -13.47
CA MET A 70 -8.40 -2.31 -14.24
C MET A 70 -9.81 -2.63 -13.80
N ARG A 71 -10.12 -2.46 -12.51
CA ARG A 71 -11.44 -2.74 -11.94
C ARG A 71 -12.41 -1.58 -12.11
N ASN A 72 -11.93 -0.33 -12.09
CA ASN A 72 -12.75 0.85 -12.40
C ASN A 72 -13.09 1.01 -13.89
N LYS A 73 -12.32 0.38 -14.79
CA LYS A 73 -12.56 0.37 -16.24
C LYS A 73 -13.53 -0.74 -16.71
N ARG A 74 -14.01 -1.60 -15.80
CA ARG A 74 -15.01 -2.64 -16.06
C ARG A 74 -16.39 -2.17 -15.62
#